data_AF-S8E3W5-F1
#
_entry.id   AF-S8E3W5-F1
#
_cell.length_a   1.000
_cell.length_b   1.000
_cell.length_c   1.000
_cell.angle_alpha   90.00
_cell.angle_beta   90.00
_cell.angle_gamma   90.00
#
_symmetry.space_group_name_H-M   'P 1'
#
loop_
_entity.id
_entity.type
_entity.pdbx_description
1 polymer ?
#
loop_
_entity_poly.entity_id
_entity_poly.type
_entity_poly.pdbx_seq_one_letter_code
_entity_poly.pdbx_strand_id
1 'polypeptide(L)'
;MAERDAAIQERNLAISEKKAAIAERDMAILQRDSAISERNNAIIERDNALHFRSTSTINTNPSSTGAKHVHHIHQYDEGEDDAAEPPKSHRAKRPKEPKPPPPPPPPSRKASKSSKRANKQQEDETTVQDWKDQDLGLNQVSFDETTMPVPVCSCTGVLRPCYKWGNGGWQSSCCTTNLSMHPLPAVPNKRHARIGGRKMSGSAFNKLLNRLASAGQDLTNPVDLKEHWAKHGTNRYITIK
;
A
#
# COMPACT_ATOMS: atom_id res chain seq x y z
N MET A 1 30.52 20.41 44.28
CA MET A 1 29.51 19.43 44.75
C MET A 1 28.13 19.81 44.24
N ALA A 2 27.61 21.01 44.56
CA ALA A 2 26.27 21.46 44.12
C ALA A 2 26.00 21.39 42.60
N GLU A 3 26.96 21.75 41.75
CA GLU A 3 26.81 21.70 40.29
C GLU A 3 26.71 20.26 39.75
N ARG A 4 27.42 19.32 40.38
CA ARG A 4 27.34 17.89 40.03
C ARG A 4 25.96 17.33 40.39
N ASP A 5 25.43 17.71 41.54
CA ASP A 5 24.12 17.25 42.01
C ASP A 5 22.98 17.81 41.15
N ALA A 6 23.09 19.07 40.71
CA ALA A 6 22.17 19.67 39.75
C ALA A 6 22.18 18.94 38.40
N ALA A 7 23.37 18.64 37.86
CA ALA A 7 23.50 17.88 36.60
C ALA A 7 22.96 16.45 36.71
N ILE A 8 23.01 15.82 37.89
CA ILE A 8 22.42 14.50 38.14
C ILE A 8 20.89 14.59 38.16
N GLN A 9 20.32 15.61 38.81
CA GLN A 9 18.87 15.82 38.83
C GLN A 9 18.31 16.07 37.43
N GLU A 10 18.97 16.93 36.65
CA GLU A 10 18.57 17.22 35.26
C GLU A 10 18.61 15.97 34.39
N ARG A 11 19.67 15.16 34.49
CA ARG A 11 19.74 13.86 33.80
C ARG A 11 18.59 12.94 34.18
N ASN A 12 18.28 12.84 35.48
CA ASN A 12 17.21 11.96 35.95
C ASN A 12 15.84 12.41 35.44
N LEU A 13 15.59 13.72 35.40
CA LEU A 13 14.38 14.30 34.83
C LEU A 13 14.27 13.96 33.34
N ALA A 14 15.34 14.20 32.56
CA ALA A 14 15.38 13.86 31.14
C ALA A 14 15.16 12.36 30.88
N ILE A 15 15.67 11.47 31.75
CA ILE A 15 15.43 10.03 31.67
C ILE A 15 13.95 9.71 31.96
N SER A 16 13.33 10.35 32.96
CA SER A 16 11.91 10.13 33.25
C SER A 16 11.00 10.59 32.11
N GLU A 17 11.30 11.73 31.49
CA GLU A 17 10.55 12.25 30.34
C GLU A 17 10.68 11.31 29.14
N LYS A 18 11.89 10.82 28.85
CA LYS A 18 12.09 9.84 27.79
C LYS A 18 11.32 8.55 28.04
N LYS A 19 11.26 8.06 29.28
CA LYS A 19 10.47 6.86 29.64
C LYS A 19 8.98 7.10 29.43
N ALA A 20 8.46 8.27 29.81
CA ALA A 20 7.07 8.64 29.59
C ALA A 20 6.73 8.68 28.09
N ALA A 21 7.57 9.34 27.27
CA ALA A 21 7.39 9.40 25.83
C ALA A 21 7.42 8.03 25.15
N ILE A 22 8.24 7.09 25.64
CA ILE A 22 8.25 5.70 25.15
C ILE A 22 6.94 4.99 25.50
N ALA A 23 6.45 5.13 26.72
CA ALA A 23 5.19 4.53 27.15
C ALA A 23 3.99 5.05 26.33
N GLU A 24 3.94 6.35 26.06
CA GLU A 24 2.91 6.96 25.19
C GLU A 24 2.96 6.39 23.77
N ARG A 25 4.16 6.27 23.20
CA ARG A 25 4.35 5.65 21.88
C ARG A 25 3.87 4.20 21.87
N ASP A 26 4.17 3.42 22.91
CA ASP A 26 3.76 2.03 23.00
C ASP A 26 2.23 1.89 23.09
N MET A 27 1.58 2.76 23.86
CA MET A 27 0.11 2.84 23.89
C MET A 27 -0.49 3.18 22.52
N ALA A 28 0.11 4.14 21.79
CA ALA A 28 -0.34 4.51 20.46
C ALA A 28 -0.17 3.36 19.43
N ILE A 29 0.90 2.57 19.55
CA ILE A 29 1.11 1.37 18.73
C ILE A 29 0.02 0.33 19.01
N LEU A 30 -0.28 0.06 20.28
CA LEU A 30 -1.33 -0.88 20.67
C LEU A 30 -2.71 -0.45 20.13
N GLN A 31 -3.04 0.85 20.22
CA GLN A 31 -4.28 1.37 19.65
C GLN A 31 -4.35 1.19 18.13
N ARG A 32 -3.26 1.46 17.43
CA ARG A 32 -3.16 1.25 15.98
C ARG A 32 -3.34 -0.22 15.62
N ASP A 33 -2.74 -1.13 16.37
CA ASP A 33 -2.80 -2.57 16.12
C ASP A 33 -4.22 -3.11 16.35
N SER A 34 -4.91 -2.64 17.40
CA SER A 34 -6.34 -2.91 17.61
C SER A 34 -7.19 -2.45 16.42
N ALA A 35 -7.01 -1.21 15.97
CA ALA A 35 -7.75 -0.66 14.84
C ALA A 35 -7.44 -1.38 13.51
N ILE A 36 -6.23 -1.96 13.35
CA ILE A 36 -5.89 -2.80 12.20
C ILE A 36 -6.61 -4.14 12.29
N SER A 37 -6.61 -4.78 13.45
CA SER A 37 -7.32 -6.04 13.68
C SER A 37 -8.82 -5.91 13.40
N GLU A 38 -9.46 -4.86 13.92
CA GLU A 38 -10.88 -4.57 13.68
C GLU A 38 -11.19 -4.39 12.19
N ARG A 39 -10.34 -3.64 11.46
CA ARG A 39 -10.50 -3.46 10.02
C ARG A 39 -10.37 -4.78 9.26
N ASN A 40 -9.41 -5.62 9.64
CA ASN A 40 -9.20 -6.92 9.01
C ASN A 40 -10.41 -7.83 9.22
N ASN A 41 -10.99 -7.83 10.44
CA ASN A 41 -12.22 -8.56 10.73
C ASN A 41 -13.39 -8.05 9.87
N ALA A 42 -13.57 -6.73 9.77
CA ALA A 42 -14.62 -6.14 8.92
C ALA A 42 -14.44 -6.49 7.42
N ILE A 43 -13.20 -6.61 6.94
CA ILE A 43 -12.90 -7.06 5.57
C ILE A 43 -13.33 -8.52 5.37
N ILE A 44 -13.00 -9.40 6.32
CA ILE A 44 -13.38 -10.81 6.28
C ILE A 44 -14.91 -10.95 6.28
N GLU A 45 -15.61 -10.22 7.15
CA GLU A 45 -17.07 -10.22 7.19
C GLU A 45 -17.69 -9.76 5.87
N ARG A 46 -17.16 -8.68 5.29
CA ARG A 46 -17.59 -8.17 3.97
C ARG A 46 -17.38 -9.23 2.88
N ASP A 47 -16.22 -9.87 2.85
CA ASP A 47 -15.92 -10.88 1.82
C ASP A 47 -16.78 -12.13 1.99
N ASN A 48 -17.06 -12.55 3.22
CA ASN A 48 -18.02 -13.62 3.52
C ASN A 48 -19.44 -13.26 3.05
N ALA A 49 -19.89 -12.02 3.30
CA ALA A 49 -21.19 -11.54 2.84
C ALA A 49 -21.28 -11.48 1.31
N LEU A 50 -20.21 -11.03 0.63
CA LEU A 50 -20.12 -11.06 -0.83
C LEU A 50 -20.12 -12.49 -1.39
N HIS A 51 -19.41 -13.41 -0.73
CA HIS A 51 -19.39 -14.82 -1.13
C HIS A 51 -20.77 -15.47 -0.98
N PHE A 52 -21.47 -15.22 0.14
CA PHE A 52 -22.84 -15.69 0.34
C PHE A 52 -23.82 -15.11 -0.68
N ARG A 53 -23.69 -13.82 -1.01
CA ARG A 53 -24.48 -13.18 -2.09
C ARG A 53 -24.20 -13.81 -3.45
N SER A 54 -22.91 -14.03 -3.78
CA SER A 54 -22.49 -14.64 -5.03
C SER A 54 -23.01 -16.08 -5.18
N THR A 55 -22.85 -16.90 -4.15
CA THR A 55 -23.37 -18.29 -4.12
C THR A 55 -24.89 -18.36 -4.16
N SER A 56 -25.59 -17.39 -3.55
CA SER A 56 -27.04 -17.27 -3.65
C SER A 56 -27.51 -16.91 -5.06
N THR A 57 -26.77 -16.05 -5.78
CA THR A 57 -27.09 -15.67 -7.17
C THR A 57 -26.77 -16.75 -8.21
N ILE A 58 -25.84 -17.66 -7.92
CA ILE A 58 -25.45 -18.76 -8.84
C ILE A 58 -26.45 -19.93 -8.81
N ASN A 59 -27.27 -20.06 -7.75
CA ASN A 59 -28.28 -21.12 -7.65
C ASN A 59 -29.60 -20.83 -8.40
N THR A 60 -29.73 -19.67 -9.04
CA THR A 60 -30.86 -19.33 -9.92
C THR A 60 -30.37 -19.25 -11.37
N ASN A 61 -30.65 -20.31 -12.13
CA ASN A 61 -30.36 -20.57 -13.55
C ASN A 61 -28.94 -21.04 -13.96
N PRO A 62 -28.84 -22.24 -14.57
CA PRO A 62 -27.65 -22.69 -15.27
C PRO A 62 -27.75 -22.27 -16.75
N SER A 63 -27.04 -21.23 -17.16
CA SER A 63 -26.64 -21.06 -18.57
C SER A 63 -25.61 -19.97 -18.77
N SER A 64 -24.74 -20.25 -19.74
CA SER A 64 -23.74 -19.40 -20.40
C SER A 64 -22.41 -19.10 -19.67
N THR A 65 -21.44 -19.97 -19.96
CA THR A 65 -20.12 -19.65 -20.55
C THR A 65 -19.30 -18.46 -20.00
N GLY A 66 -18.19 -18.83 -19.33
CA GLY A 66 -16.85 -18.44 -19.79
C GLY A 66 -16.21 -17.16 -19.21
N ALA A 67 -15.48 -17.29 -18.10
CA ALA A 67 -14.23 -16.54 -17.88
C ALA A 67 -13.47 -17.15 -16.69
N LYS A 68 -12.39 -17.89 -16.98
CA LYS A 68 -11.40 -18.25 -15.96
C LYS A 68 -10.50 -17.03 -15.75
N HIS A 69 -10.48 -16.45 -14.55
CA HIS A 69 -9.35 -15.63 -14.15
C HIS A 69 -8.87 -16.05 -12.76
N VAL A 70 -7.70 -16.68 -12.79
CA VAL A 70 -6.88 -17.07 -11.65
C VAL A 70 -6.48 -15.82 -10.88
N HIS A 71 -6.74 -15.79 -9.56
CA HIS A 71 -6.04 -14.90 -8.64
C HIS A 71 -4.97 -15.71 -7.91
N HIS A 72 -3.74 -15.55 -8.40
CA HIS A 72 -2.52 -15.99 -7.75
C HIS A 72 -2.28 -15.07 -6.54
N ILE A 73 -2.56 -15.57 -5.33
CA ILE A 73 -2.06 -14.96 -4.09
C ILE A 73 -0.56 -15.31 -4.03
N HIS A 74 0.29 -14.29 -4.20
CA HIS A 74 1.69 -14.39 -3.81
C HIS A 74 1.75 -14.30 -2.29
N GLN A 75 1.93 -15.46 -1.67
CA GLN A 75 2.34 -15.60 -0.28
C GLN A 75 3.80 -15.20 -0.19
N TYR A 76 4.06 -14.14 0.58
CA TYR A 76 5.40 -13.69 0.95
C TYR A 76 5.86 -14.60 2.09
N ASP A 77 6.79 -15.51 1.79
CA ASP A 77 7.51 -16.32 2.77
C ASP A 77 8.71 -15.48 3.24
N GLU A 78 8.76 -15.20 4.54
CA GLU A 78 9.89 -14.56 5.20
C GLU A 78 11.05 -15.56 5.27
N GLY A 79 12.06 -15.34 4.42
CA GLY A 79 13.34 -16.03 4.53
C GLY A 79 14.13 -15.48 5.71
N GLU A 80 14.36 -16.33 6.70
CA GLU A 80 15.24 -16.08 7.84
C GLU A 80 16.62 -16.69 7.55
N ASP A 81 17.63 -15.82 7.48
CA ASP A 81 19.04 -16.19 7.36
C ASP A 81 19.52 -16.84 8.67
N ASP A 82 20.19 -18.00 8.59
CA ASP A 82 21.27 -18.29 9.52
C ASP A 82 22.32 -19.21 8.90
N ALA A 83 23.57 -18.75 8.99
CA ALA A 83 24.76 -19.32 8.41
C ALA A 83 25.42 -20.35 9.35
N ALA A 84 25.98 -21.44 8.81
CA ALA A 84 27.18 -22.08 9.39
C ALA A 84 27.82 -23.13 8.46
N GLU A 85 29.16 -23.14 8.53
CA GLU A 85 30.18 -23.87 7.77
C GLU A 85 30.28 -25.40 8.04
N PRO A 86 31.18 -26.16 7.36
CA PRO A 86 31.05 -27.58 6.98
C PRO A 86 31.69 -28.59 7.97
N PRO A 87 31.53 -29.92 7.76
CA PRO A 87 32.69 -30.69 7.26
C PRO A 87 32.41 -31.98 6.43
N LYS A 88 33.35 -32.22 5.50
CA LYS A 88 34.08 -33.47 5.15
C LYS A 88 33.36 -34.83 5.03
N SER A 89 33.36 -35.31 3.77
CA SER A 89 33.79 -36.63 3.27
C SER A 89 33.68 -37.86 4.19
N HIS A 90 32.97 -38.91 3.74
CA HIS A 90 33.56 -40.23 3.48
C HIS A 90 32.62 -41.09 2.64
N ARG A 91 33.24 -42.08 1.99
CA ARG A 91 32.90 -42.69 0.70
C ARG A 91 32.28 -44.08 0.91
N ALA A 92 31.20 -44.32 0.15
CA ALA A 92 30.86 -45.56 -0.57
C ALA A 92 30.29 -46.83 0.13
N LYS A 93 29.19 -47.31 -0.51
CA LYS A 93 28.74 -48.71 -0.76
C LYS A 93 28.10 -49.43 0.45
N ARG A 94 26.98 -50.15 0.35
CA ARG A 94 26.16 -50.73 -0.76
C ARG A 94 24.81 -51.24 -0.15
N PRO A 95 23.85 -51.82 -0.91
CA PRO A 95 22.41 -51.58 -0.77
C PRO A 95 21.62 -52.76 -0.17
N LYS A 96 20.36 -52.53 0.24
CA LYS A 96 19.24 -53.49 0.17
C LYS A 96 17.89 -52.81 0.52
N GLU A 97 16.85 -53.39 -0.08
CA GLU A 97 15.48 -52.95 -0.38
C GLU A 97 14.50 -52.86 0.85
N PRO A 98 13.19 -52.59 0.66
CA PRO A 98 12.43 -51.46 1.21
C PRO A 98 11.89 -51.66 2.64
N LYS A 99 11.57 -50.55 3.33
CA LYS A 99 10.98 -50.55 4.70
C LYS A 99 9.56 -49.95 4.75
N PRO A 100 8.71 -50.43 5.70
CA PRO A 100 7.25 -50.23 5.75
C PRO A 100 6.81 -48.94 6.50
N PRO A 101 5.51 -48.56 6.45
CA PRO A 101 5.04 -47.25 6.94
C PRO A 101 4.77 -47.16 8.46
N PRO A 102 4.81 -45.95 9.06
CA PRO A 102 4.42 -45.70 10.46
C PRO A 102 2.91 -45.36 10.66
N PRO A 103 2.40 -45.41 11.91
CA PRO A 103 0.98 -45.68 12.27
C PRO A 103 0.06 -44.43 12.46
N PRO A 104 -1.28 -44.61 12.64
CA PRO A 104 -2.32 -43.58 12.43
C PRO A 104 -2.72 -42.75 13.69
N PRO A 105 -3.49 -41.64 13.51
CA PRO A 105 -3.92 -40.74 14.59
C PRO A 105 -5.23 -41.18 15.31
N PRO A 106 -5.50 -40.66 16.54
CA PRO A 106 -6.70 -41.01 17.31
C PRO A 106 -7.98 -40.22 16.92
N PRO A 107 -9.19 -40.70 17.30
CA PRO A 107 -10.42 -40.46 16.54
C PRO A 107 -11.39 -39.40 17.10
N SER A 108 -12.23 -38.94 16.17
CA SER A 108 -13.37 -38.01 16.25
C SER A 108 -14.50 -38.39 17.23
N ARG A 109 -15.26 -37.39 17.68
CA ARG A 109 -16.68 -37.56 18.08
C ARG A 109 -17.60 -36.61 17.31
N LYS A 110 -18.56 -37.21 16.61
CA LYS A 110 -19.69 -36.59 15.91
C LYS A 110 -20.83 -36.29 16.90
N ALA A 111 -21.63 -35.26 16.61
CA ALA A 111 -23.04 -35.24 16.99
C ALA A 111 -23.87 -34.45 15.97
N SER A 112 -24.96 -35.08 15.55
CA SER A 112 -26.02 -34.63 14.65
C SER A 112 -27.15 -33.95 15.43
N LYS A 113 -27.91 -33.05 14.76
CA LYS A 113 -29.37 -32.77 14.91
C LYS A 113 -29.70 -31.44 14.22
N SER A 114 -30.46 -31.41 13.12
CA SER A 114 -31.93 -31.46 12.97
C SER A 114 -32.60 -30.07 12.94
N SER A 115 -33.12 -29.71 11.76
CA SER A 115 -34.43 -29.05 11.49
C SER A 115 -34.87 -27.80 12.27
N LYS A 116 -35.07 -26.67 11.56
CA LYS A 116 -36.39 -26.01 11.43
C LYS A 116 -36.40 -24.85 10.41
N ARG A 117 -37.40 -24.88 9.51
CA ARG A 117 -37.87 -23.75 8.69
C ARG A 117 -38.56 -22.70 9.59
N ALA A 118 -38.42 -21.42 9.25
CA ALA A 118 -39.48 -20.43 9.42
C ALA A 118 -39.26 -19.26 8.43
N ASN A 119 -40.29 -19.04 7.61
CA ASN A 119 -40.47 -17.99 6.62
C ASN A 119 -40.95 -16.71 7.32
N LYS A 120 -40.44 -15.53 6.94
CA LYS A 120 -41.18 -14.27 7.09
C LYS A 120 -40.77 -13.28 6.00
N GLN A 121 -41.64 -13.18 5.01
CA GLN A 121 -41.74 -12.07 4.08
C GLN A 121 -42.15 -10.81 4.85
N GLN A 122 -41.55 -9.67 4.55
CA GLN A 122 -42.28 -8.40 4.53
C GLN A 122 -41.56 -7.42 3.60
N GLU A 123 -42.36 -6.91 2.66
CA GLU A 123 -42.06 -5.87 1.68
C GLU A 123 -41.71 -4.55 2.37
N ASP A 124 -40.73 -3.83 1.82
CA ASP A 124 -40.82 -2.38 1.75
C ASP A 124 -40.14 -1.90 0.46
N GLU A 125 -40.95 -1.22 -0.34
CA GLU A 125 -40.67 -0.68 -1.66
C GLU A 125 -40.35 0.80 -1.48
N THR A 126 -39.07 1.16 -1.51
CA THR A 126 -38.67 2.57 -1.68
C THR A 126 -37.41 2.69 -2.54
N THR A 127 -37.64 3.04 -3.80
CA THR A 127 -36.93 4.08 -4.56
C THR A 127 -35.41 3.92 -4.79
N VAL A 128 -35.10 3.37 -5.97
CA VAL A 128 -34.15 3.86 -7.00
C VAL A 128 -33.28 5.07 -6.62
N GLN A 129 -31.95 4.90 -6.69
CA GLN A 129 -30.98 5.64 -7.53
C GLN A 129 -29.55 5.22 -7.10
N ASP A 130 -28.98 4.18 -7.69
CA ASP A 130 -28.08 4.26 -8.85
C ASP A 130 -26.93 5.28 -8.68
N TRP A 131 -25.79 4.82 -8.14
CA TRP A 131 -24.49 5.48 -8.28
C TRP A 131 -23.59 4.75 -9.29
N LYS A 132 -24.21 4.01 -10.21
CA LYS A 132 -23.53 3.44 -11.37
C LYS A 132 -23.81 4.37 -12.56
N ASP A 133 -22.78 4.64 -13.34
CA ASP A 133 -22.80 5.52 -14.52
C ASP A 133 -22.99 7.03 -14.30
N GLN A 134 -21.87 7.67 -13.95
CA GLN A 134 -21.46 8.86 -14.70
C GLN A 134 -20.24 8.51 -15.58
N ASP A 135 -20.43 7.52 -16.45
CA ASP A 135 -19.62 7.32 -17.64
C ASP A 135 -20.13 8.26 -18.75
N LEU A 136 -19.91 9.57 -18.55
CA LEU A 136 -20.11 10.57 -19.59
C LEU A 136 -18.79 10.81 -20.31
N GLY A 137 -18.51 9.91 -21.26
CA GLY A 137 -17.90 10.13 -22.58
C GLY A 137 -17.15 11.44 -22.90
N LEU A 138 -16.22 11.88 -22.04
CA LEU A 138 -15.39 13.05 -22.31
C LEU A 138 -13.90 12.66 -22.23
N ASN A 139 -13.30 12.42 -23.40
CA ASN A 139 -11.86 12.28 -23.68
C ASN A 139 -11.00 11.83 -22.49
N GLN A 140 -10.85 10.51 -22.30
CA GLN A 140 -9.83 9.95 -21.43
C GLN A 140 -8.45 10.21 -22.05
N VAL A 141 -7.76 11.23 -21.57
CA VAL A 141 -6.41 11.58 -21.98
C VAL A 141 -5.40 10.89 -21.07
N SER A 142 -4.79 9.83 -21.59
CA SER A 142 -3.60 9.21 -21.00
C SER A 142 -2.35 9.95 -21.44
N PHE A 143 -1.34 10.04 -20.57
CA PHE A 143 -0.03 10.51 -21.00
C PHE A 143 0.56 9.60 -22.07
N ASP A 144 0.93 10.17 -23.21
CA ASP A 144 1.67 9.52 -24.28
C ASP A 144 3.01 10.24 -24.46
N GLU A 145 4.10 9.51 -24.28
CA GLU A 145 5.47 10.03 -24.35
C GLU A 145 5.87 10.47 -25.76
N THR A 146 5.19 9.98 -26.80
CA THR A 146 5.48 10.35 -28.19
C THR A 146 4.79 11.65 -28.61
N THR A 147 3.62 11.92 -28.03
CA THR A 147 2.78 13.05 -28.42
C THR A 147 2.87 14.22 -27.43
N MET A 148 3.14 13.94 -26.15
CA MET A 148 3.17 14.96 -25.10
C MET A 148 4.60 15.23 -24.60
N PRO A 149 4.98 16.51 -24.45
CA PRO A 149 6.29 16.87 -23.92
C PRO A 149 6.44 16.47 -22.44
N VAL A 150 7.70 16.31 -22.03
CA VAL A 150 8.05 16.08 -20.62
C VAL A 150 7.54 17.23 -19.76
N PRO A 151 6.79 16.95 -18.68
CA PRO A 151 6.30 17.99 -17.79
C PRO A 151 7.45 18.72 -17.10
N VAL A 152 7.21 19.97 -16.75
CA VAL A 152 8.22 20.88 -16.20
C VAL A 152 7.80 21.35 -14.81
N CYS A 153 8.72 22.02 -14.12
CA CYS A 153 8.46 22.61 -12.83
C CYS A 153 9.11 24.01 -12.75
N SER A 154 8.30 25.04 -12.58
CA SER A 154 8.71 26.46 -12.56
C SER A 154 9.12 27.00 -11.18
N CYS A 155 9.38 26.14 -10.19
CA CYS A 155 9.63 26.58 -8.81
C CYS A 155 10.84 27.49 -8.65
N THR A 156 11.81 27.41 -9.57
CA THR A 156 13.03 28.23 -9.57
C THR A 156 12.89 29.48 -10.46
N GLY A 157 11.70 29.77 -10.97
CA GLY A 157 11.47 30.82 -11.97
C GLY A 157 11.81 30.40 -13.40
N VAL A 158 12.45 29.25 -13.59
CA VAL A 158 12.78 28.65 -14.90
C VAL A 158 12.07 27.31 -15.02
N LEU A 159 11.56 26.99 -16.23
CA LEU A 159 10.95 25.69 -16.52
C LEU A 159 12.03 24.60 -16.51
N ARG A 160 12.04 23.79 -15.44
CA ARG A 160 12.97 22.66 -15.31
C ARG A 160 12.27 21.35 -15.63
N PRO A 161 12.82 20.50 -16.52
CA PRO A 161 12.22 19.20 -16.83
C PRO A 161 12.09 18.33 -15.58
N CYS A 162 10.94 17.68 -15.43
CA CYS A 162 10.74 16.64 -14.43
C CYS A 162 11.30 15.31 -14.96
N TYR A 163 11.56 14.37 -14.06
CA TYR A 163 12.00 13.03 -14.43
C TYR A 163 10.95 11.99 -14.05
N LYS A 164 10.93 10.89 -14.80
CA LYS A 164 10.07 9.74 -14.52
C LYS A 164 10.42 9.13 -13.17
N TRP A 165 9.38 8.72 -12.44
CA TRP A 165 9.50 8.12 -11.13
C TRP A 165 8.45 7.01 -10.92
N GLY A 166 8.91 5.82 -10.51
CA GLY A 166 8.03 4.69 -10.18
C GLY A 166 7.15 4.26 -11.37
N ASN A 167 5.92 3.82 -11.08
CA ASN A 167 4.97 3.37 -12.09
C ASN A 167 4.26 4.57 -12.77
N GLY A 168 4.95 5.19 -13.73
CA GLY A 168 4.43 6.30 -14.54
C GLY A 168 4.29 7.64 -13.81
N GLY A 169 4.89 7.78 -12.63
CA GLY A 169 4.90 9.03 -11.87
C GLY A 169 5.98 10.00 -12.34
N TRP A 170 5.97 11.18 -11.72
CA TRP A 170 6.87 12.27 -12.01
C TRP A 170 7.53 12.79 -10.75
N GLN A 171 8.76 13.28 -10.90
CA GLN A 171 9.51 13.90 -9.82
C GLN A 171 10.16 15.20 -10.28
N SER A 172 10.06 16.24 -9.44
CA SER A 172 10.68 17.54 -9.68
C SER A 172 12.20 17.44 -9.64
N SER A 173 12.86 18.11 -10.59
CA SER A 173 14.31 18.28 -10.64
C SER A 173 14.81 19.52 -9.90
N CYS A 174 13.91 20.41 -9.48
CA CYS A 174 14.25 21.76 -9.04
C CYS A 174 13.66 22.14 -7.68
N CYS A 175 12.82 21.31 -7.08
CA CYS A 175 12.27 21.63 -5.77
C CYS A 175 11.94 20.40 -4.92
N THR A 176 12.21 20.52 -3.63
CA THR A 176 11.62 19.68 -2.58
C THR A 176 10.40 20.39 -1.99
N THR A 177 9.98 19.97 -0.81
CA THR A 177 8.87 20.57 -0.07
C THR A 177 9.18 21.99 0.40
N ASN A 178 10.40 22.23 0.87
CA ASN A 178 10.80 23.49 1.52
C ASN A 178 11.95 24.21 0.79
N LEU A 179 12.42 23.65 -0.33
CA LEU A 179 13.59 24.16 -1.06
C LEU A 179 13.30 24.21 -2.54
N SER A 180 13.63 25.33 -3.17
CA SER A 180 13.57 25.50 -4.62
C SER A 180 14.94 25.92 -5.13
N MET A 181 15.66 24.99 -5.75
CA MET A 181 16.95 25.23 -6.39
C MET A 181 17.25 24.13 -7.41
N HIS A 182 18.00 24.48 -8.46
CA HIS A 182 18.41 23.52 -9.48
C HIS A 182 19.91 23.65 -9.79
N PRO A 183 20.67 22.54 -9.75
CA PRO A 183 20.24 21.20 -9.34
C PRO A 183 19.99 21.09 -7.83
N LEU A 184 19.17 20.13 -7.40
CA LEU A 184 18.94 19.87 -5.98
C LEU A 184 20.25 19.47 -5.25
N PRO A 185 20.38 19.74 -3.94
CA PRO A 185 21.60 19.44 -3.18
C PRO A 185 22.00 17.97 -3.24
N ALA A 186 23.30 17.69 -3.14
CA ALA A 186 23.80 16.33 -3.02
C ALA A 186 23.35 15.69 -1.69
N VAL A 187 23.13 14.37 -1.68
CA VAL A 187 22.86 13.66 -0.41
C VAL A 187 24.19 13.40 0.33
N PRO A 188 24.29 13.71 1.64
CA PRO A 188 25.57 13.59 2.37
C PRO A 188 26.16 12.18 2.36
N ASN A 189 25.32 11.15 2.40
CA ASN A 189 25.73 9.76 2.58
C ASN A 189 25.81 8.95 1.26
N LYS A 190 25.59 9.56 0.09
CA LYS A 190 25.75 8.87 -1.21
C LYS A 190 26.45 9.76 -2.22
N ARG A 191 27.59 9.28 -2.74
CA ARG A 191 28.32 9.97 -3.81
C ARG A 191 27.44 10.05 -5.07
N HIS A 192 27.48 11.19 -5.75
CA HIS A 192 26.79 11.47 -7.01
C HIS A 192 25.25 11.44 -6.99
N ALA A 193 24.62 11.20 -5.84
CA ALA A 193 23.17 11.29 -5.71
C ALA A 193 22.74 12.67 -5.16
N ARG A 194 21.56 13.11 -5.56
CA ARG A 194 20.94 14.36 -5.09
C ARG A 194 19.68 14.05 -4.30
N ILE A 195 19.26 14.99 -3.47
CA ILE A 195 17.98 14.91 -2.76
C ILE A 195 16.87 14.81 -3.80
N GLY A 196 15.95 13.88 -3.60
CA GLY A 196 14.78 13.73 -4.47
C GLY A 196 13.84 14.92 -4.33
N GLY A 197 13.36 15.46 -5.46
CA GLY A 197 12.34 16.50 -5.46
C GLY A 197 10.94 16.00 -5.14
N ARG A 198 9.95 16.90 -5.17
CA ARG A 198 8.52 16.59 -5.01
C ARG A 198 8.06 15.55 -6.03
N LYS A 199 7.16 14.66 -5.64
CA LYS A 199 6.70 13.51 -6.43
C LYS A 199 5.19 13.57 -6.69
N MET A 200 4.78 12.99 -7.82
CA MET A 200 3.39 12.76 -8.20
C MET A 200 3.25 11.34 -8.77
N SER A 201 2.21 10.60 -8.40
CA SER A 201 1.94 9.28 -8.99
C SER A 201 1.43 9.41 -10.43
N GLY A 202 1.62 8.38 -11.26
CA GLY A 202 1.12 8.39 -12.63
C GLY A 202 -0.40 8.50 -12.72
N SER A 203 -1.12 7.87 -11.77
CA SER A 203 -2.57 8.02 -11.67
C SER A 203 -3.01 9.44 -11.32
N ALA A 204 -2.27 10.14 -10.45
CA ALA A 204 -2.55 11.54 -10.14
C ALA A 204 -2.24 12.45 -11.33
N PHE A 205 -1.16 12.15 -12.06
CA PHE A 205 -0.81 12.88 -13.27
C PHE A 205 -1.82 12.68 -14.40
N ASN A 206 -2.29 11.46 -14.67
CA ASN A 206 -3.35 11.22 -15.66
C ASN A 206 -4.66 11.94 -15.28
N LYS A 207 -5.03 11.96 -14.00
CA LYS A 207 -6.18 12.76 -13.52
C LYS A 207 -5.98 14.25 -13.75
N LEU A 208 -4.76 14.75 -13.59
CA LEU A 208 -4.42 16.13 -13.91
C LEU A 208 -4.58 16.40 -15.40
N LEU A 209 -4.03 15.55 -16.27
CA LEU A 209 -4.17 15.70 -17.72
C LEU A 209 -5.63 15.74 -18.18
N ASN A 210 -6.46 14.82 -17.67
CA ASN A 210 -7.90 14.82 -17.95
C ASN A 210 -8.57 16.14 -17.54
N ARG A 211 -8.20 16.69 -16.38
CA ARG A 211 -8.74 17.97 -15.92
C ARG A 211 -8.29 19.13 -16.80
N LEU A 212 -7.02 19.17 -17.19
CA LEU A 212 -6.47 20.21 -18.08
C LEU A 212 -7.11 20.13 -19.47
N ALA A 213 -7.25 18.93 -20.02
CA ALA A 213 -7.94 18.70 -21.29
C ALA A 213 -9.42 19.13 -21.22
N SER A 214 -10.12 18.82 -20.12
CA SER A 214 -11.51 19.24 -19.91
C SER A 214 -11.65 20.76 -19.76
N ALA A 215 -10.61 21.44 -19.27
CA ALA A 215 -10.52 22.89 -19.23
C ALA A 215 -10.15 23.53 -20.58
N GLY A 216 -9.94 22.72 -21.63
CA GLY A 216 -9.55 23.17 -22.97
C GLY A 216 -8.07 23.57 -23.07
N GLN A 217 -7.23 23.15 -22.13
CA GLN A 217 -5.80 23.47 -22.17
C GLN A 217 -5.07 22.57 -23.17
N ASP A 218 -4.25 23.19 -24.01
CA ASP A 218 -3.46 22.49 -25.01
C ASP A 218 -2.32 21.69 -24.37
N LEU A 219 -2.36 20.37 -24.54
CA LEU A 219 -1.40 19.41 -23.99
C LEU A 219 -0.18 19.18 -24.89
N THR A 220 -0.09 19.87 -26.04
CA THR A 220 1.16 19.93 -26.82
C THR A 220 2.24 20.75 -26.12
N ASN A 221 1.85 21.61 -25.17
CA ASN A 221 2.75 22.38 -24.33
C ASN A 221 3.12 21.64 -23.04
N PRO A 222 4.34 21.81 -22.51
CA PRO A 222 4.76 21.14 -21.28
C PRO A 222 3.93 21.62 -20.09
N VAL A 223 3.31 20.65 -19.42
CA VAL A 223 2.51 20.90 -18.21
C VAL A 223 3.43 21.29 -17.06
N ASP A 224 3.20 22.46 -16.46
CA ASP A 224 3.91 22.89 -15.25
C ASP A 224 3.30 22.28 -13.99
N LEU A 225 4.11 21.51 -13.27
CA LEU A 225 3.70 20.79 -12.07
C LEU A 225 3.86 21.57 -10.77
N LYS A 226 4.41 22.81 -10.81
CA LYS A 226 4.68 23.64 -9.61
C LYS A 226 3.53 23.66 -8.59
N GLU A 227 2.31 23.87 -9.06
CA GLU A 227 1.10 23.99 -8.23
C GLU A 227 0.33 22.66 -8.10
N HIS A 228 0.74 21.65 -8.85
CA HIS A 228 0.05 20.37 -8.95
C HIS A 228 0.70 19.26 -8.13
N TRP A 229 1.95 19.46 -7.68
CA TRP A 229 2.58 18.55 -6.73
C TRP A 229 1.65 18.29 -5.55
N ALA A 230 1.73 17.07 -5.01
CA ALA A 230 1.01 16.71 -3.80
C ALA A 230 1.20 17.82 -2.75
N LYS A 231 0.10 18.43 -2.31
CA LYS A 231 0.11 19.42 -1.22
C LYS A 231 0.77 18.78 0.00
N HIS A 232 1.56 19.56 0.74
CA HIS A 232 2.26 19.09 1.94
C HIS A 232 1.31 18.31 2.84
N GLY A 233 1.66 17.05 3.14
CA GLY A 233 0.91 16.21 4.07
C GLY A 233 0.38 14.88 3.54
N THR A 234 0.43 14.57 2.23
CA THR A 234 0.02 13.22 1.76
C THR A 234 1.14 12.18 1.76
N ASN A 235 2.32 12.51 2.30
CA ASN A 235 3.30 11.49 2.62
C ASN A 235 2.86 10.82 3.93
N ARG A 236 1.91 9.88 3.86
CA ARG A 236 1.41 9.08 4.99
C ARG A 236 2.49 8.20 5.66
N TYR A 237 3.78 8.42 5.39
CA TYR A 237 4.91 7.74 6.01
C TYR A 237 6.17 8.62 6.06
N ILE A 238 6.12 9.74 6.76
CA ILE A 238 7.33 10.22 7.46
C ILE A 238 6.89 10.78 8.81
N THR A 239 6.86 9.90 9.82
CA THR A 239 6.86 10.33 11.22
C THR A 239 8.22 10.98 11.47
N ILE A 240 8.29 12.31 11.43
CA ILE A 240 9.39 13.04 12.03
C ILE A 240 9.07 13.06 13.53
N LYS A 241 10.02 12.52 14.32
CA LYS A 241 9.97 12.48 15.78
C LYS A 241 9.92 13.88 16.37
#